data_AF-I3XVA2-F1
#
_entry.id   AF-I3XVA2-F1
#
_cell.length_a   1.000
_cell.length_b   1.000
_cell.length_c   1.000
_cell.angle_alpha   90.00
_cell.angle_beta   90.00
_cell.angle_gamma   90.00
#
_symmetry.space_group_name_H-M   'P 1'
#
loop_
_entity.id
_entity.type
_entity.pdbx_description
1 polymer ?
#
loop_
_entity_poly.entity_id
_entity_poly.type
_entity_poly.pdbx_seq_one_letter_code
_entity_poly.pdbx_strand_id
1 'polypeptide(L)'
;MKINYFLLFLLAPIALLASGGEGSGETDIFPRAVNFLIFASILYYYVSGTLKEWYIGRKNEIATKLDSIQVKLKESNSRKEIALAKVEEAKVNAKNLVETAKKEALLLAEKISQETDAEVENLEKAFQDRISIERRKMQRMIISEVLDEIFKEDSIALDNNEIVKIINKKVA
;
A
#
# COMPACT_ATOMS: atom_id res chain seq x y z
N MET A 1 -45.77 33.69 11.76
CA MET A 1 -45.74 35.12 11.39
C MET A 1 -45.15 35.88 12.58
N LYS A 2 -43.82 36.05 12.61
CA LYS A 2 -43.16 36.76 13.73
C LYS A 2 -43.41 38.24 13.51
N ILE A 3 -44.35 38.80 14.25
CA ILE A 3 -44.68 40.23 14.14
C ILE A 3 -43.42 41.03 14.49
N ASN A 4 -43.13 42.02 13.65
CA ASN A 4 -41.87 42.73 13.59
C ASN A 4 -41.78 43.77 14.72
N TYR A 5 -41.81 43.33 15.99
CA TYR A 5 -41.77 44.21 17.17
C TYR A 5 -40.55 45.15 17.16
N PHE A 6 -39.44 44.72 16.54
CA PHE A 6 -38.27 45.56 16.33
C PHE A 6 -38.57 46.78 15.44
N LEU A 7 -39.35 46.59 14.38
CA LEU A 7 -39.74 47.67 13.46
C LEU A 7 -40.73 48.64 14.14
N LEU A 8 -41.61 48.10 14.99
CA LEU A 8 -42.56 48.87 15.80
C LEU A 8 -41.85 49.67 16.91
N PHE A 9 -40.79 49.12 17.50
CA PHE A 9 -39.92 49.78 18.48
C PHE A 9 -39.03 50.86 17.85
N LEU A 10 -38.58 50.66 16.60
CA LEU A 10 -37.80 51.64 15.83
C LEU A 10 -38.66 52.82 15.32
N LEU A 11 -39.95 52.59 15.08
CA LEU A 11 -40.93 53.61 14.67
C LEU A 11 -41.61 54.33 15.85
N ALA A 12 -41.53 53.79 17.08
CA ALA A 12 -42.07 54.41 18.29
C ALA A 12 -41.55 55.85 18.54
N PRO A 13 -40.27 56.20 18.31
CA PRO A 13 -39.78 57.56 18.47
C PRO A 13 -40.43 58.55 17.47
N ILE A 14 -40.72 58.09 16.26
CA ILE A 14 -41.35 58.88 15.19
C ILE A 14 -42.84 59.06 15.50
N ALA A 15 -43.50 58.01 16.00
CA ALA A 15 -44.89 58.07 16.43
C ALA A 15 -45.08 58.98 17.65
N LEU A 16 -44.18 58.94 18.64
CA LEU A 16 -44.20 59.83 19.81
C LEU A 16 -43.94 61.31 19.46
N LEU A 17 -43.12 61.57 18.44
CA LEU A 17 -42.92 62.92 17.92
C LEU A 17 -44.18 63.46 17.21
N ALA A 18 -44.99 62.57 16.63
CA ALA A 18 -46.19 62.89 15.84
C ALA A 18 -47.52 62.85 16.63
N SER A 19 -47.63 62.07 17.71
CA SER A 19 -48.90 61.85 18.44
C SER A 19 -49.20 62.86 19.57
N GLY A 20 -48.31 63.80 19.86
CA GLY A 20 -48.50 64.84 20.90
C GLY A 20 -49.29 66.06 20.41
N GLY A 21 -50.52 65.86 19.94
CA GLY A 21 -51.31 66.88 19.24
C GLY A 21 -52.74 67.10 19.75
N GLU A 22 -52.92 67.47 21.02
CA GLU A 22 -54.06 68.27 21.49
C GLU A 22 -53.53 69.34 22.46
N GLY A 23 -53.09 70.48 21.90
CA GLY A 23 -52.53 71.59 22.66
C GLY A 23 -51.81 72.57 21.74
N SER A 24 -52.56 73.61 21.34
CA SER A 24 -52.15 74.88 20.73
C SER A 24 -50.65 75.23 20.66
N GLY A 25 -50.20 75.67 19.48
CA GLY A 25 -49.11 76.67 19.37
C GLY A 25 -47.89 76.22 18.58
N GLU A 26 -47.61 76.93 17.49
CA GLU A 26 -46.40 76.82 16.67
C GLU A 26 -45.15 77.29 17.45
N THR A 27 -44.67 76.57 18.48
CA THR A 27 -43.32 76.85 19.06
C THR A 27 -42.67 75.75 19.94
N ASP A 28 -43.20 74.52 20.03
CA ASP A 28 -42.68 73.51 20.97
C ASP A 28 -41.67 72.49 20.39
N ILE A 29 -40.97 72.83 19.30
CA ILE A 29 -40.01 71.90 18.66
C ILE A 29 -38.81 71.62 19.58
N PHE A 30 -38.31 72.62 20.31
CA PHE A 30 -37.17 72.47 21.22
C PHE A 30 -37.41 71.49 22.38
N PRO A 31 -38.46 71.65 23.21
CA PRO A 31 -38.72 70.69 24.30
C PRO A 31 -39.02 69.27 23.78
N ARG A 32 -39.66 69.15 22.61
CA ARG A 32 -39.92 67.85 21.97
C ARG A 32 -38.63 67.17 21.47
N ALA A 33 -37.70 67.94 20.89
CA ALA A 33 -36.40 67.44 20.45
C ALA A 33 -35.55 66.95 21.62
N VAL A 34 -35.59 67.66 22.76
CA VAL A 34 -34.92 67.23 23.99
C VAL A 34 -35.52 65.92 24.51
N ASN A 35 -36.84 65.78 24.57
CA ASN A 35 -37.50 64.55 24.98
C ASN A 35 -37.19 63.37 24.05
N PHE A 36 -37.16 63.61 22.73
CA PHE A 36 -36.75 62.62 21.74
C PHE A 36 -35.29 62.20 21.93
N LEU A 37 -34.38 63.14 22.15
CA LEU A 37 -32.97 62.84 22.40
C LEU A 37 -32.78 62.01 23.67
N ILE A 38 -33.49 62.34 24.75
CA ILE A 38 -33.46 61.57 25.99
C ILE A 38 -33.98 60.15 25.74
N PHE A 39 -35.12 60.01 25.06
CA PHE A 39 -35.69 58.69 24.73
C PHE A 39 -34.77 57.89 23.80
N ALA A 40 -34.25 58.49 22.74
CA ALA A 40 -33.33 57.87 21.81
C ALA A 40 -32.01 57.44 22.49
N SER A 41 -31.53 58.24 23.45
CA SER A 41 -30.32 57.91 24.22
C SER A 41 -30.55 56.70 25.13
N ILE A 42 -31.69 56.65 25.83
CA ILE A 42 -32.08 55.49 26.66
C ILE A 42 -32.26 54.24 25.78
N LEU A 43 -32.94 54.40 24.65
CA LEU A 43 -33.15 53.33 23.67
C LEU A 43 -31.81 52.76 23.17
N TYR A 44 -30.90 53.65 22.77
CA TYR A 44 -29.58 53.28 22.30
C TYR A 44 -28.77 52.56 23.39
N TYR A 45 -28.85 53.01 24.64
CA TYR A 45 -28.16 52.37 25.77
C TYR A 45 -28.56 50.90 25.94
N TYR A 46 -29.86 50.58 25.88
CA TYR A 46 -30.33 49.20 26.05
C TYR A 46 -30.17 48.32 24.80
N VAL A 47 -30.28 48.88 23.61
CA VAL A 47 -30.33 48.10 22.35
C VAL A 47 -28.96 47.96 21.68
N SER A 48 -28.04 48.92 21.87
CA SER A 48 -26.75 48.93 21.17
C SER A 48 -25.89 47.70 21.42
N GLY A 49 -25.88 47.17 22.65
CA GLY A 49 -25.14 45.95 23.01
C GLY A 49 -25.63 44.72 22.25
N THR A 50 -26.94 44.44 22.33
CA THR A 50 -27.54 43.26 21.70
C THR A 50 -27.47 43.30 20.17
N LEU A 51 -27.65 44.48 19.55
CA LEU A 51 -27.50 44.63 18.10
C LEU A 51 -26.05 44.43 17.65
N LYS A 52 -25.07 44.93 18.41
CA LYS A 52 -23.65 44.80 18.10
C LYS A 52 -23.20 43.34 18.21
N GLU A 53 -23.60 42.65 19.27
CA GLU A 53 -23.32 41.23 19.47
C GLU A 53 -23.97 40.37 18.38
N TRP A 54 -25.23 40.65 18.01
CA TRP A 54 -25.92 39.93 16.93
C TRP A 54 -25.22 40.12 15.58
N TYR A 55 -24.82 41.35 15.25
CA TYR A 55 -24.12 41.64 14.00
C TYR A 55 -22.73 40.99 13.95
N ILE A 56 -21.96 41.10 15.03
CA ILE A 56 -20.63 40.49 15.13
C ILE A 56 -20.73 38.96 15.09
N GLY A 57 -21.71 38.37 15.79
CA GLY A 57 -21.96 36.93 15.80
C GLY A 57 -22.25 36.40 14.39
N ARG A 58 -23.14 37.05 13.63
CA ARG A 58 -23.43 36.67 12.24
C ARG A 58 -22.23 36.83 11.32
N LYS A 59 -21.48 37.91 11.47
CA LYS A 59 -20.25 38.13 10.69
C LYS A 59 -19.23 37.01 10.97
N ASN A 60 -19.03 36.66 12.24
CA ASN A 60 -18.13 35.59 12.64
C ASN A 60 -18.60 34.23 12.13
N GLU A 61 -19.90 33.92 12.20
CA GLU A 61 -20.45 32.67 11.66
C GLU A 61 -20.22 32.54 10.15
N ILE A 62 -20.43 33.62 9.39
CA ILE A 62 -20.17 33.64 7.95
C ILE A 62 -18.67 33.46 7.68
N ALA A 63 -17.81 34.16 8.43
CA ALA A 63 -16.37 34.03 8.30
C ALA A 63 -15.91 32.58 8.57
N THR A 64 -16.40 31.96 9.65
CA THR A 64 -16.09 30.56 9.99
C THR A 64 -16.60 29.60 8.91
N LYS A 65 -17.79 29.83 8.36
CA LYS A 65 -18.33 29.01 7.26
C LYS A 65 -17.46 29.10 6.01
N LEU A 66 -17.08 30.31 5.59
CA LEU A 66 -16.22 30.53 4.42
C LEU A 66 -14.82 29.94 4.63
N ASP A 67 -14.24 30.10 5.81
CA ASP A 67 -12.94 29.51 6.15
C ASP A 67 -13.02 27.97 6.11
N SER A 68 -14.05 27.38 6.72
CA SER A 68 -14.26 25.93 6.70
C SER A 68 -14.45 25.36 5.29
N ILE A 69 -15.09 26.11 4.37
CA ILE A 69 -15.27 25.70 2.98
C ILE A 69 -13.94 25.77 2.23
N GLN A 70 -13.17 26.83 2.43
CA GLN A 70 -11.85 26.98 1.81
C GLN A 70 -10.88 25.88 2.30
N VAL A 71 -10.87 25.59 3.60
CA VAL A 71 -10.08 24.50 4.18
C VAL A 71 -10.52 23.16 3.58
N LYS A 72 -11.81 22.85 3.56
CA LYS A 72 -12.33 21.60 2.96
C LYS A 72 -11.99 21.47 1.48
N LEU A 73 -12.06 22.57 0.72
CA LEU A 73 -11.73 22.58 -0.70
C LEU A 73 -10.23 22.35 -0.93
N LYS A 74 -9.39 23.03 -0.14
CA LYS A 74 -7.93 22.84 -0.17
C LYS A 74 -7.54 21.42 0.20
N GLU A 75 -8.12 20.88 1.28
CA GLU A 75 -7.91 19.48 1.67
C GLU A 75 -8.39 18.50 0.60
N SER A 76 -9.56 18.74 -0.02
CA SER A 76 -10.08 17.87 -1.07
C SER A 76 -9.16 17.85 -2.30
N ASN A 77 -8.65 19.02 -2.72
CA ASN A 77 -7.71 19.11 -3.84
C ASN A 77 -6.38 18.44 -3.50
N SER A 78 -5.85 18.68 -2.29
CA SER A 78 -4.62 18.02 -1.83
C SER A 78 -4.78 16.50 -1.76
N ARG A 79 -5.91 15.99 -1.22
CA ARG A 79 -6.21 14.55 -1.20
C ARG A 79 -6.30 13.97 -2.61
N LYS A 80 -6.89 14.71 -3.56
CA LYS A 80 -6.96 14.30 -4.97
C LYS A 80 -5.58 14.20 -5.59
N GLU A 81 -4.72 15.21 -5.40
CA GLU A 81 -3.35 15.20 -5.91
C GLU A 81 -2.52 14.05 -5.33
N ILE A 82 -2.61 13.83 -4.01
CA ILE A 82 -1.93 12.71 -3.35
C ILE A 82 -2.43 11.36 -3.90
N ALA A 83 -3.74 11.22 -4.11
CA ALA A 83 -4.31 9.99 -4.66
C ALA A 83 -3.84 9.76 -6.10
N LEU A 84 -3.80 10.79 -6.95
CA LEU A 84 -3.29 10.70 -8.31
C LEU A 84 -1.80 10.35 -8.35
N ALA A 85 -0.99 10.99 -7.50
CA ALA A 85 0.42 10.67 -7.35
C ALA A 85 0.63 9.21 -6.94
N LYS A 86 -0.13 8.70 -5.96
CA LYS A 86 -0.09 7.29 -5.55
C LYS A 86 -0.50 6.33 -6.66
N VAL A 87 -1.48 6.68 -7.48
CA VAL A 87 -1.90 5.85 -8.62
C VAL A 87 -0.81 5.79 -9.69
N GLU A 88 -0.19 6.92 -10.03
CA GLU A 88 0.92 6.93 -10.98
C GLU A 88 2.14 6.18 -10.44
N GLU A 89 2.50 6.36 -9.17
CA GLU A 89 3.56 5.60 -8.52
C GLU A 89 3.27 4.09 -8.54
N ALA A 90 2.05 3.69 -8.15
CA ALA A 90 1.64 2.29 -8.19
C ALA A 90 1.69 1.70 -9.61
N LYS A 91 1.34 2.50 -10.64
CA LYS A 91 1.40 2.08 -12.05
C LYS A 91 2.83 1.88 -12.53
N VAL A 92 3.75 2.79 -12.16
CA VAL A 92 5.18 2.65 -12.46
C VAL A 92 5.75 1.42 -11.75
N ASN A 93 5.45 1.27 -10.46
CA ASN A 93 5.90 0.12 -9.67
C ASN A 93 5.36 -1.20 -10.24
N ALA A 94 4.10 -1.26 -10.65
CA ALA A 94 3.52 -2.44 -11.28
C ALA A 94 4.22 -2.81 -12.60
N LYS A 95 4.52 -1.81 -13.45
CA LYS A 95 5.30 -2.04 -14.69
C LYS A 95 6.69 -2.58 -14.39
N ASN A 96 7.41 -1.95 -13.46
CA ASN A 96 8.74 -2.38 -13.04
C ASN A 96 8.70 -3.80 -12.48
N LEU A 97 7.69 -4.14 -11.67
CA LEU A 97 7.51 -5.47 -11.09
C LEU A 97 7.27 -6.52 -12.17
N VAL A 98 6.44 -6.24 -13.17
CA VAL A 98 6.21 -7.14 -14.31
C VAL A 98 7.48 -7.34 -15.14
N GLU A 99 8.25 -6.28 -15.39
CA GLU A 99 9.52 -6.37 -16.11
C GLU A 99 10.57 -7.18 -15.34
N THR A 100 10.70 -6.95 -14.04
CA THR A 100 11.60 -7.71 -13.17
C THR A 100 11.20 -9.18 -13.12
N ALA A 101 9.91 -9.48 -12.91
CA ALA A 101 9.41 -10.85 -12.88
C ALA A 101 9.66 -11.60 -14.19
N LYS A 102 9.54 -10.92 -15.35
CA LYS A 102 9.90 -11.51 -16.65
C LYS A 102 11.39 -11.83 -16.75
N LYS A 103 12.25 -10.92 -16.32
CA LYS A 103 13.71 -11.15 -16.31
C LYS A 103 14.08 -12.29 -15.36
N GLU A 104 13.50 -12.33 -14.18
CA GLU A 104 13.70 -13.41 -13.21
C GLU A 104 13.21 -14.75 -13.74
N ALA A 105 12.07 -14.80 -14.42
CA ALA A 105 11.57 -16.02 -15.04
C ALA A 105 12.52 -16.56 -16.12
N LEU A 106 13.09 -15.67 -16.96
CA LEU A 106 14.08 -16.06 -17.96
C LEU A 106 15.37 -16.58 -17.31
N LEU A 107 15.90 -15.87 -16.31
CA LEU A 107 17.10 -16.30 -15.58
C LEU A 107 16.88 -17.63 -14.85
N LEU A 108 15.70 -17.82 -14.26
CA LEU A 108 15.35 -19.07 -13.59
C LEU A 108 15.26 -20.23 -14.59
N ALA A 109 14.64 -20.01 -15.75
CA ALA A 109 14.56 -21.02 -16.80
C ALA A 109 15.95 -21.40 -17.32
N GLU A 110 16.82 -20.42 -17.57
CA GLU A 110 18.20 -20.66 -17.98
C GLU A 110 18.99 -21.43 -16.91
N LYS A 111 18.85 -21.03 -15.63
CA LYS A 111 19.48 -21.72 -14.52
C LYS A 111 19.02 -23.17 -14.39
N ILE A 112 17.71 -23.43 -14.50
CA ILE A 112 17.16 -24.79 -14.45
C ILE A 112 17.68 -25.62 -15.62
N SER A 113 17.77 -25.04 -16.83
CA SER A 113 18.35 -25.75 -17.99
C SER A 113 19.80 -26.14 -17.72
N GLN A 114 20.63 -25.21 -17.24
CA GLN A 114 22.03 -25.47 -16.95
C GLN A 114 22.21 -26.50 -15.82
N GLU A 115 21.41 -26.41 -14.76
CA GLU A 115 21.43 -27.41 -13.67
C GLU A 115 21.00 -28.80 -14.18
N THR A 116 19.98 -28.85 -15.05
CA THR A 116 19.51 -30.11 -15.64
C THR A 116 20.58 -30.73 -16.55
N ASP A 117 21.22 -29.93 -17.40
CA ASP A 117 22.29 -30.39 -18.28
C ASP A 117 23.48 -30.94 -17.47
N ALA A 118 23.87 -30.24 -16.40
CA ALA A 118 24.90 -30.70 -15.48
C ALA A 118 24.51 -31.97 -14.74
N GLU A 119 23.25 -32.10 -14.33
CA GLU A 119 22.73 -33.31 -13.68
C GLU A 119 22.73 -34.50 -14.63
N VAL A 120 22.32 -34.31 -15.90
CA VAL A 120 22.39 -35.34 -16.94
C VAL A 120 23.82 -35.78 -17.18
N GLU A 121 24.78 -34.85 -17.31
CA GLU A 121 26.19 -35.20 -17.50
C GLU A 121 26.75 -36.01 -16.32
N ASN A 122 26.38 -35.63 -15.08
CA ASN A 122 26.77 -36.36 -13.88
C ASN A 122 26.13 -37.76 -13.83
N LEU A 123 24.87 -37.88 -14.25
CA LEU A 123 24.16 -39.14 -14.32
C LEU A 123 24.80 -40.09 -15.35
N GLU A 124 25.18 -39.57 -16.51
CA GLU A 124 25.88 -40.33 -17.55
C GLU A 124 27.22 -40.87 -17.05
N LYS A 125 28.03 -40.02 -16.39
CA LYS A 125 29.30 -40.44 -15.79
C LYS A 125 29.09 -41.54 -14.75
N ALA A 126 28.12 -41.35 -13.85
CA ALA A 126 27.78 -42.35 -12.84
C ALA A 126 27.31 -43.68 -13.46
N PHE A 127 26.56 -43.64 -14.57
CA PHE A 127 26.16 -44.84 -15.29
C PHE A 127 27.34 -45.54 -15.97
N GLN A 128 28.24 -44.80 -16.63
CA GLN A 128 29.45 -45.37 -17.22
C GLN A 128 30.32 -46.07 -16.16
N ASP A 129 30.47 -45.43 -15.00
CA ASP A 129 31.18 -46.02 -13.86
C ASP A 129 30.52 -47.33 -13.41
N ARG A 130 29.18 -47.35 -13.24
CA ARG A 130 28.45 -48.58 -12.92
C ARG A 130 28.64 -49.68 -13.97
N ILE A 131 28.52 -49.35 -15.25
CA ILE A 131 28.74 -50.31 -16.35
C ILE A 131 30.14 -50.89 -16.28
N SER A 132 31.15 -50.07 -16.01
CA SER A 132 32.54 -50.53 -15.90
C SER A 132 32.74 -51.53 -14.74
N ILE A 133 32.10 -51.26 -13.60
CA ILE A 133 32.15 -52.14 -12.41
C ILE A 133 31.42 -53.45 -12.71
N GLU A 134 30.23 -53.39 -13.32
CA GLU A 134 29.43 -54.56 -13.63
C GLU A 134 30.10 -55.44 -14.69
N ARG A 135 30.71 -54.85 -15.73
CA ARG A 135 31.54 -55.57 -16.70
C ARG A 135 32.68 -56.33 -16.03
N ARG A 136 33.39 -55.70 -15.08
CA ARG A 136 34.48 -56.36 -14.35
C ARG A 136 33.97 -57.53 -13.49
N LYS A 137 32.81 -57.39 -12.86
CA LYS A 137 32.17 -58.51 -12.12
C LYS A 137 31.78 -59.65 -13.05
N MET A 138 31.15 -59.33 -14.17
CA MET A 138 30.70 -60.30 -15.16
C MET A 138 31.88 -61.04 -15.78
N GLN A 139 32.97 -60.35 -16.13
CA GLN A 139 34.21 -60.99 -16.60
C GLN A 139 34.76 -61.98 -15.57
N ARG A 140 34.81 -61.61 -14.28
CA ARG A 140 35.26 -62.53 -13.23
C ARG A 140 34.33 -63.74 -13.07
N MET A 141 33.03 -63.53 -13.16
CA MET A 141 32.02 -64.59 -13.08
C MET A 141 32.16 -65.57 -14.24
N ILE A 142 32.24 -65.08 -15.48
CA ILE A 142 32.44 -65.90 -16.68
C ILE A 142 33.75 -66.67 -16.60
N ILE A 143 34.85 -66.02 -16.18
CA ILE A 143 36.14 -66.72 -16.01
C ILE A 143 36.01 -67.84 -14.99
N SER A 144 35.35 -67.60 -13.85
CA SER A 144 35.12 -68.64 -12.85
C SER A 144 34.29 -69.79 -13.41
N GLU A 145 33.22 -69.49 -14.14
CA GLU A 145 32.31 -70.49 -14.71
C GLU A 145 32.99 -71.33 -15.80
N VAL A 146 33.75 -70.69 -16.71
CA VAL A 146 34.53 -71.40 -17.73
C VAL A 146 35.63 -72.25 -17.10
N LEU A 147 36.32 -71.75 -16.06
CA LEU A 147 37.28 -72.55 -15.31
C LEU A 147 36.56 -73.77 -14.70
N ASP A 148 35.47 -73.56 -13.97
CA ASP A 148 34.70 -74.63 -13.34
C ASP A 148 34.17 -75.65 -14.37
N GLU A 149 33.82 -75.22 -15.58
CA GLU A 149 33.39 -76.09 -16.69
C GLU A 149 34.55 -76.89 -17.27
N ILE A 150 35.71 -76.26 -17.54
CA ILE A 150 36.93 -76.97 -17.97
C ILE A 150 37.34 -78.00 -16.90
N PHE A 151 37.34 -77.63 -15.62
CA PHE A 151 37.64 -78.56 -14.52
C PHE A 151 36.61 -79.70 -14.36
N LYS A 152 35.42 -79.58 -14.96
CA LYS A 152 34.37 -80.63 -14.96
C LYS A 152 34.36 -81.49 -16.23
N GLU A 153 34.57 -80.91 -17.41
CA GLU A 153 34.64 -81.62 -18.70
C GLU A 153 35.95 -82.36 -18.87
N ASP A 154 37.06 -81.73 -18.49
CA ASP A 154 38.34 -82.41 -18.38
C ASP A 154 38.38 -83.13 -17.03
N SER A 155 38.04 -84.42 -17.05
CA SER A 155 38.60 -85.42 -16.15
C SER A 155 40.12 -85.55 -16.34
N ILE A 156 40.85 -84.44 -16.48
CA ILE A 156 42.29 -84.38 -16.47
C ILE A 156 42.69 -84.48 -15.02
N ALA A 157 43.33 -85.60 -14.70
CA ALA A 157 44.13 -85.78 -13.52
C ALA A 157 45.17 -84.64 -13.43
N LEU A 158 44.80 -83.52 -12.82
CA LEU A 158 45.76 -82.55 -12.31
C LEU A 158 46.44 -83.21 -11.12
N ASP A 159 47.47 -84.00 -11.45
CA ASP A 159 48.37 -84.57 -10.48
C ASP A 159 49.03 -83.43 -9.73
N ASN A 160 48.65 -83.27 -8.47
CA ASN A 160 49.15 -82.26 -7.52
C ASN A 160 50.70 -82.16 -7.51
N ASN A 161 51.39 -83.19 -8.01
CA ASN A 161 52.83 -83.26 -8.14
C ASN A 161 53.44 -82.28 -9.18
N GLU A 162 52.73 -81.96 -10.27
CA GLU A 162 53.25 -81.00 -11.28
C GLU A 162 53.17 -79.55 -10.80
N ILE A 163 52.13 -79.20 -10.04
CA ILE A 163 51.96 -77.85 -9.47
C ILE A 163 53.08 -77.56 -8.45
N VAL A 164 53.46 -78.54 -7.63
CA VAL A 164 54.57 -78.41 -6.65
C VAL A 164 55.93 -78.27 -7.33
N LYS A 165 56.16 -78.95 -8.47
CA LYS A 165 57.40 -78.82 -9.25
C LYS A 165 57.57 -77.44 -9.87
N ILE A 166 56.49 -76.82 -10.36
CA ILE A 166 56.55 -75.49 -10.98
C ILE A 166 56.85 -74.41 -9.91
N ILE A 167 56.32 -74.56 -8.70
CA ILE A 167 56.61 -73.64 -7.58
C ILE A 167 58.07 -73.78 -7.13
N ASN A 168 58.58 -75.01 -6.98
CA ASN A 168 59.96 -75.24 -6.55
C ASN A 168 61.02 -74.84 -7.59
N LYS A 169 60.70 -74.82 -8.89
CA LYS A 169 61.64 -74.38 -9.93
C LYS A 169 61.74 -72.84 -10.06
N LYS A 170 60.82 -72.08 -9.46
CA LYS A 170 60.85 -70.61 -9.49
C LYS A 170 61.58 -69.99 -8.28
N VAL A 171 61.96 -70.80 -7.30
CA VAL A 171 62.65 -70.36 -6.06
C VAL A 171 64.11 -70.86 -6.00
N ALA A 172 64.64 -71.40 -7.10
CA ALA A 172 66.07 -71.69 -7.29
C ALA A 172 66.61 -70.90 -8.48
#